data_AF-N2A4S7-F1
#
_entry.id   AF-N2A4S7-F1
#
_cell.length_a   1.000
_cell.length_b   1.000
_cell.length_c   1.000
_cell.angle_alpha   90.00
_cell.angle_beta   90.00
_cell.angle_gamma   90.00
#
_symmetry.space_group_name_H-M   'P 1'
#
loop_
_entity.id
_entity.type
_entity.pdbx_description
1 polymer ?
#
loop_
_entity_poly.entity_id
_entity_poly.type
_entity_poly.pdbx_seq_one_letter_code
_entity_poly.pdbx_strand_id
1 'polypeptide(L)'
;MKTENIVIGQLYTYKDLCNLLCIICETAQNKKVELLEEFERYFEFEQPDKRHFLITNIYDVSLPGLDYGYFYKTMIIPVKCSKEDYKYLIKCSKWVRETSK
;
A
#
# COMPACT_ATOMS: atom_id res chain seq x y z
N MET A 1 5.30 -9.15 -5.65
CA MET A 1 5.74 -10.12 -4.61
C MET A 1 4.83 -11.35 -4.65
N LYS A 2 5.22 -12.49 -4.09
CA LYS A 2 4.38 -13.70 -4.06
C LYS A 2 3.69 -13.85 -2.70
N THR A 3 2.37 -13.69 -2.64
CA THR A 3 1.58 -13.82 -1.40
C THR A 3 0.98 -15.20 -1.16
N GLU A 4 1.19 -16.15 -2.09
CA GLU A 4 0.61 -17.50 -2.08
C GLU A 4 0.90 -18.29 -0.79
N ASN A 5 2.00 -17.96 -0.10
CA ASN A 5 2.43 -18.66 1.12
C ASN A 5 1.99 -17.97 2.41
N ILE A 6 1.24 -16.86 2.32
CA ILE A 6 0.76 -16.11 3.48
C ILE A 6 -0.65 -16.59 3.83
N VAL A 7 -0.88 -16.84 5.12
CA VAL A 7 -2.16 -17.31 5.65
C VAL A 7 -2.82 -16.19 6.46
N ILE A 8 -4.10 -15.94 6.18
CA ILE A 8 -4.91 -14.98 6.93
C ILE A 8 -5.12 -15.49 8.37
N GLY A 9 -5.03 -14.58 9.35
CA GLY A 9 -5.16 -14.87 10.77
C GLY A 9 -3.89 -15.40 11.43
N GLN A 10 -2.79 -15.54 10.68
CA GLN A 10 -1.51 -15.98 11.22
C GLN A 10 -0.59 -14.80 11.55
N LEU A 11 0.22 -14.99 12.60
CA LEU A 11 1.25 -14.04 13.02
C LEU A 11 2.58 -14.39 12.36
N TYR A 12 3.23 -13.37 11.80
CA TYR A 12 4.54 -13.48 11.19
C TYR A 12 5.49 -12.41 11.75
N THR A 13 6.77 -12.73 11.86
CA THR A 13 7.77 -11.69 12.07
C THR A 13 8.10 -11.01 10.74
N TYR A 14 8.73 -9.82 10.81
CA TYR A 14 9.23 -9.14 9.60
C TYR A 14 10.12 -10.05 8.74
N LYS A 15 10.99 -10.84 9.37
CA LYS A 15 11.89 -11.77 8.67
C LYS A 15 11.12 -12.89 7.97
N ASP A 16 10.08 -13.42 8.62
CA ASP A 16 9.24 -14.45 8.04
C ASP A 16 8.50 -13.91 6.82
N LEU A 17 7.94 -12.70 6.91
CA LEU A 17 7.30 -12.02 5.79
C LEU A 17 8.24 -11.85 4.60
N CYS A 18 9.48 -11.37 4.81
CA CYS A 18 10.44 -11.27 3.70
C CYS A 18 10.71 -12.63 3.04
N ASN A 19 10.88 -13.68 3.85
CA ASN A 19 11.19 -15.01 3.35
C ASN A 19 10.00 -15.58 2.54
N LEU A 20 8.78 -15.46 3.07
CA LEU A 20 7.55 -15.92 2.42
C LEU A 20 7.29 -15.19 1.11
N LEU A 21 7.56 -13.88 1.08
CA LEU A 21 7.43 -13.02 -0.09
C LEU A 21 8.61 -13.16 -1.08
N CYS A 22 9.64 -13.94 -0.73
CA CYS A 22 10.87 -14.15 -1.50
C CYS A 22 11.60 -12.84 -1.84
N ILE A 23 11.77 -11.97 -0.83
CA ILE A 23 12.42 -10.66 -0.96
C ILE A 23 13.56 -10.51 0.05
N ILE A 24 14.50 -9.61 -0.25
CA ILE A 24 15.60 -9.29 0.65
C ILE A 24 15.06 -8.40 1.76
N CYS A 25 15.26 -8.80 3.03
CA CYS A 25 14.91 -7.93 4.16
C CYS A 25 15.84 -6.72 4.20
N GLU A 26 15.23 -5.54 4.12
CA GLU A 26 15.91 -4.28 4.37
C GLU A 26 16.19 -4.11 5.87
N THR A 27 17.41 -3.71 6.20
CA THR A 27 17.87 -3.53 7.60
C THR A 27 17.90 -2.06 8.03
N ALA A 28 18.06 -1.13 7.08
CA ALA A 28 17.98 0.29 7.35
C ALA A 28 16.54 0.70 7.66
N GLN A 29 16.33 1.50 8.70
CA GLN A 29 14.99 1.85 9.19
C GLN A 29 14.09 2.46 8.11
N ASN A 30 14.60 3.39 7.29
CA ASN A 30 13.83 4.02 6.22
C ASN A 30 13.41 3.00 5.15
N LYS A 31 14.35 2.14 4.74
CA LYS A 31 14.10 1.09 3.75
C LYS A 31 13.12 0.04 4.24
N LYS A 32 13.16 -0.27 5.54
CA LYS A 32 12.18 -1.14 6.18
C LYS A 32 10.78 -0.52 6.16
N VAL A 33 10.65 0.77 6.42
CA VAL A 33 9.35 1.47 6.33
C VAL A 33 8.82 1.44 4.90
N GLU A 34 9.63 1.80 3.92
CA GLU A 34 9.26 1.72 2.49
C GLU A 34 8.80 0.30 2.10
N LEU A 35 9.49 -0.74 2.60
CA LEU A 35 9.12 -2.12 2.31
C LEU A 35 7.80 -2.53 2.96
N LEU A 36 7.53 -2.08 4.18
CA LEU A 36 6.26 -2.32 4.86
C LEU A 36 5.11 -1.61 4.15
N GLU A 37 5.30 -0.38 3.66
CA GLU A 37 4.32 0.33 2.84
C GLU A 37 4.04 -0.43 1.53
N GLU A 38 5.07 -1.01 0.91
CA GLU A 38 4.89 -1.86 -0.28
C GLU A 38 4.11 -3.14 0.05
N PHE A 39 4.23 -3.70 1.27
CA PHE A 39 3.44 -4.87 1.69
C PHE A 39 1.95 -4.58 1.75
N GLU A 40 1.57 -3.38 2.19
CA GLU A 40 0.17 -2.95 2.27
C GLU A 40 -0.53 -2.97 0.91
N ARG A 41 0.21 -3.06 -0.21
CA ARG A 41 -0.38 -3.25 -1.54
C ARG A 41 -0.88 -4.66 -1.80
N TYR A 42 -0.37 -5.65 -1.08
CA TYR A 42 -0.65 -7.05 -1.34
C TYR A 42 -1.51 -7.67 -0.23
N PHE A 43 -1.40 -7.18 0.99
CA PHE A 43 -2.17 -7.67 2.12
C PHE A 43 -2.32 -6.61 3.21
N GLU A 44 -3.40 -6.71 3.97
CA GLU A 44 -3.60 -5.92 5.19
C GLU A 44 -3.01 -6.66 6.38
N PHE A 45 -2.41 -5.90 7.29
CA PHE A 45 -1.88 -6.47 8.53
C PHE A 45 -2.09 -5.53 9.71
N GLU A 46 -2.26 -6.12 10.88
CA GLU A 46 -2.23 -5.44 12.15
C GLU A 46 -0.95 -5.78 12.91
N GLN A 47 -0.53 -4.90 13.80
CA GLN A 47 0.66 -5.12 14.62
C GLN A 47 0.24 -5.28 16.09
N PRO A 48 -0.08 -6.50 16.54
CA PRO A 48 -0.50 -6.74 17.94
C PRO A 48 0.64 -6.49 18.94
N ASP A 49 1.90 -6.62 18.51
CA ASP A 49 3.07 -6.29 19.31
C ASP A 49 4.23 -5.77 18.43
N LYS A 50 5.33 -5.33 19.03
CA LYS A 50 6.46 -4.71 18.30
C LYS A 50 7.21 -5.63 17.32
N ARG A 51 6.93 -6.93 17.30
CA ARG A 51 7.70 -7.95 16.55
C ARG A 51 6.87 -8.70 15.54
N HIS A 52 5.58 -8.87 15.79
CA HIS A 52 4.69 -9.70 14.98
C HIS A 52 3.68 -8.86 14.20
N PHE A 53 3.31 -9.38 13.03
CA PHE A 53 2.32 -8.83 12.13
C PHE A 53 1.24 -9.89 11.92
N LEU A 54 0.00 -9.54 12.21
CA LEU A 54 -1.18 -10.37 11.99
C LEU A 54 -1.76 -10.03 10.62
N ILE A 55 -1.75 -10.97 9.69
CA ILE A 55 -2.33 -10.73 8.36
C ILE A 55 -3.85 -10.87 8.46
N THR A 56 -4.59 -9.79 8.18
CA THR A 56 -6.05 -9.76 8.30
C THR A 56 -6.74 -10.01 6.97
N ASN A 57 -6.10 -9.64 5.86
CA ASN A 57 -6.66 -9.77 4.53
C ASN A 57 -5.54 -9.89 3.48
N ILE A 58 -5.78 -10.58 2.36
CA ILE A 58 -4.84 -10.68 1.23
C ILE A 58 -5.62 -10.30 -0.03
N TYR A 59 -5.08 -9.40 -0.84
CA TYR A 59 -5.74 -8.98 -2.06
C TYR A 59 -5.47 -9.95 -3.22
N ASP A 60 -6.51 -10.31 -3.97
CA ASP A 60 -6.39 -11.13 -5.18
C ASP A 60 -5.57 -10.44 -6.27
N VAL A 61 -5.69 -9.11 -6.36
CA VAL A 61 -4.92 -8.24 -7.26
C VAL A 61 -4.24 -7.20 -6.42
N SER A 62 -2.93 -7.03 -6.61
CA SER A 62 -2.18 -6.03 -5.87
C SER A 62 -2.71 -4.62 -6.15
N LEU A 63 -2.77 -3.80 -5.10
CA LEU A 63 -3.11 -2.39 -5.22
C LEU A 63 -2.08 -1.70 -6.14
N PRO A 64 -2.50 -0.71 -6.94
CA PRO A 64 -1.60 0.00 -7.84
C PRO A 64 -0.41 0.59 -7.07
N GLY A 65 0.78 0.44 -7.65
CA GLY A 65 2.04 0.89 -7.06
C GLY A 65 2.34 2.34 -7.36
N LEU A 66 3.33 2.86 -6.64
CA LEU A 66 3.89 4.18 -6.85
C LEU A 66 4.76 4.22 -8.12
N ASP A 67 4.17 4.08 -9.30
CA ASP A 67 4.93 4.42 -10.53
C ASP A 67 5.25 5.95 -10.58
N TYR A 68 4.66 6.76 -9.69
CA TYR A 68 4.81 8.23 -9.65
C TYR A 68 4.78 8.89 -8.25
N GLY A 69 5.08 8.17 -7.16
CA GLY A 69 5.40 8.80 -5.87
C GLY A 69 4.25 9.44 -5.06
N TYR A 70 2.99 9.10 -5.30
CA TYR A 70 1.88 9.52 -4.43
C TYR A 70 1.09 8.34 -3.87
N PHE A 71 1.34 7.97 -2.61
CA PHE A 71 0.41 7.19 -1.81
C PHE A 71 -0.50 8.22 -1.14
N TYR A 72 -1.60 8.57 -1.80
CA TYR A 72 -2.74 8.95 -0.99
C TYR A 72 -3.16 7.65 -0.34
N LYS A 73 -2.98 7.52 0.97
CA LYS A 73 -3.82 6.63 1.77
C LYS A 73 -5.24 6.95 1.31
N THR A 74 -5.84 6.09 0.48
CA THR A 74 -7.09 6.43 -0.20
C THR A 74 -8.17 6.48 0.87
N MET A 75 -8.30 7.62 1.56
CA MET A 75 -9.54 7.95 2.23
C MET A 75 -10.54 8.10 1.09
N ILE A 76 -11.35 7.08 0.90
CA ILE A 76 -12.62 7.24 0.18
C ILE A 76 -13.46 8.14 1.08
N ILE A 77 -13.28 9.45 0.94
CA ILE A 77 -14.17 10.43 1.56
C ILE A 77 -15.38 10.47 0.63
N PRO A 78 -16.57 10.01 1.05
CA PRO A 78 -17.78 10.20 0.27
C PRO A 78 -18.14 11.69 0.32
N VAL A 79 -17.52 12.47 -0.55
CA VAL A 79 -17.88 13.87 -0.75
C VAL A 79 -19.17 13.86 -1.55
N LYS A 80 -20.23 14.50 -1.05
CA LYS A 80 -21.39 14.87 -1.89
C LYS A 80 -20.90 15.91 -2.90
N CYS A 81 -20.35 15.42 -4.00
CA CYS A 81 -19.75 16.22 -5.05
C CYS A 81 -20.80 16.45 -6.14
N SER A 82 -21.06 17.71 -6.49
CA SER A 82 -21.89 17.99 -7.66
C SER A 82 -21.14 17.53 -8.92
N LYS A 83 -21.89 17.27 -10.01
CA LYS A 83 -21.29 16.82 -11.28
C LYS A 83 -20.31 17.86 -11.86
N GLU A 84 -20.46 19.13 -11.46
CA GLU A 84 -19.62 20.25 -11.88
C GLU A 84 -18.30 20.27 -11.11
N ASP A 85 -18.35 20.08 -9.79
CA ASP A 85 -17.16 20.02 -8.92
C ASP A 85 -16.25 18.84 -9.30
N TYR A 86 -16.84 17.67 -9.62
CA TYR A 86 -16.07 16.52 -10.07
C TYR A 86 -15.33 16.81 -11.37
N LYS A 87 -16.01 17.43 -12.35
CA LYS A 87 -15.39 17.81 -13.63
C LYS A 87 -14.28 18.83 -13.42
N TYR A 88 -14.45 19.76 -12.49
CA TYR A 88 -13.43 20.74 -12.13
C TYR A 88 -12.17 20.06 -11.55
N LEU A 89 -12.33 19.16 -10.58
CA LEU A 89 -11.21 18.42 -9.99
C LEU A 89 -10.43 17.58 -11.02
N ILE A 90 -11.14 16.92 -11.95
CA ILE A 90 -10.50 16.18 -13.05
C ILE A 90 -9.75 17.12 -14.01
N LYS A 91 -10.23 18.35 -14.20
CA LYS A 91 -9.54 19.35 -15.02
C LYS A 91 -8.27 19.86 -14.33
N CYS A 92 -8.34 20.12 -13.02
CA CYS A 92 -7.18 20.49 -12.22
C CYS A 92 -6.09 19.41 -12.25
N SER A 93 -6.44 18.12 -12.15
CA SER A 93 -5.43 17.04 -12.23
C SER A 93 -4.74 16.98 -13.59
N LYS A 94 -5.46 17.25 -14.68
CA LYS A 94 -4.89 17.35 -16.03
C LYS A 94 -3.94 18.53 -16.17
N TRP A 95 -4.29 19.71 -15.63
CA TRP A 95 -3.43 20.89 -15.70
C TRP A 95 -2.12 20.72 -14.92
N VAL A 96 -2.18 20.15 -13.72
CA VAL A 96 -0.96 19.80 -12.96
C VAL A 96 -0.03 18.94 -13.81
N ARG A 97 -0.58 17.97 -14.55
CA ARG A 97 0.16 17.07 -15.44
C ARG A 97 0.84 17.76 -16.62
N GLU A 98 0.25 18.85 -17.12
CA GLU A 98 0.78 19.61 -18.25
C GLU A 98 1.90 20.57 -17.82
N THR A 99 1.83 21.11 -16.60
CA THR A 99 2.82 22.04 -16.05
C THR A 99 4.06 21.38 -15.42
N SER A 100 4.04 20.07 -15.20
CA SER A 100 5.16 19.30 -14.62
C SER A 100 6.07 18.63 -15.65
N LYS A 101 5.99 19.03 -16.92
CA LYS A 101 6.94 18.69 -18.00
C LYS A 101 7.80 19.90 -18.34
#